data_AF-A0A6N2KU81-F1
#
_entry.id   AF-A0A6N2KU81-F1
#
_cell.length_a   1.000
_cell.length_b   1.000
_cell.length_c   1.000
_cell.angle_alpha   90.00
_cell.angle_beta   90.00
_cell.angle_gamma   90.00
#
_symmetry.space_group_name_H-M   'P 1'
#
loop_
_entity.id
_entity.type
_entity.pdbx_description
1 polymer ?
#
loop_
_entity_poly.entity_id
_entity_poly.type
_entity_poly.pdbx_seq_one_letter_code
_entity_poly.pdbx_strand_id
1 'polypeptide(L)'
;MFRKGMTVDLSHNNFSQQSPGKPACQQTDVTLNLFRSSSMGNDLGGACMDELKCDKYWHSLYINCGGQNFKINGSTYEGDAAVSGGSALFYQSADGWGLSSTGDFMDDNDFQNRAYTENVSSLNINELYQTARISPISLTYYRRCLENGNYTVSLHFAEIRFTNDNTFNSLGRRLFDVYIQDNLVEKDFNIEVQAAGVAKPVTEIHNATVTNNILEIRLYWAGKGSRRIPVSGVYGPLISAISVDPNFKPRFSRGKKIKTVPIIVGVAGFCLILSALAIFWCRCYFRTKTKRQKGLEGIEIQTVSFTLKQIKAATDNFDPANKIGEGGFGPVYKGSLPDGTVIAVKQLSSKSSQGNREFLNEIGVISCMQHPHLVKLHGCCIKGDQLLLVYEYMENNSLSRALFGREHQLHLDWKTRQKICVGIAKGLAFLHEESRLKIVHRDIKVTNVLLDKDLNPKISDFGFGIVALEIVSGKHNMSCGPENQFSCLLDWNEMET
;
A
#
# COMPACT_ATOMS: atom_id res chain seq x y z
N MET A 1 -13.79 -14.57 -10.13
CA MET A 1 -13.94 -13.81 -11.39
C MET A 1 -13.44 -12.39 -11.14
N PHE A 2 -12.33 -11.98 -11.77
CA PHE A 2 -11.78 -10.62 -11.60
C PHE A 2 -12.66 -9.60 -12.33
N ARG A 3 -12.93 -8.44 -11.70
CA ARG A 3 -13.70 -7.34 -12.33
C ARG A 3 -12.82 -6.55 -13.30
N LYS A 4 -13.45 -5.96 -14.32
CA LYS A 4 -12.81 -5.08 -15.31
C LYS A 4 -12.12 -3.88 -14.62
N GLY A 5 -10.86 -3.62 -14.98
CA GLY A 5 -10.02 -2.53 -14.45
C GLY A 5 -9.26 -2.84 -13.16
N MET A 6 -9.21 -4.11 -12.70
CA MET A 6 -8.41 -4.49 -11.53
C MET A 6 -6.92 -4.55 -11.83
N THR A 7 -6.08 -3.98 -10.95
CA THR A 7 -4.65 -4.29 -10.88
C THR A 7 -4.44 -5.49 -9.94
N VAL A 8 -3.68 -6.48 -10.37
CA VAL A 8 -3.36 -7.67 -9.55
C VAL A 8 -1.86 -7.87 -9.55
N ASP A 9 -1.28 -7.90 -8.36
CA ASP A 9 0.14 -8.17 -8.20
C ASP A 9 0.39 -9.67 -8.06
N LEU A 10 0.99 -10.22 -9.10
CA LEU A 10 1.45 -11.60 -9.15
C LEU A 10 2.97 -11.64 -9.33
N SER A 11 3.66 -10.53 -9.08
CA SER A 11 5.10 -10.46 -9.18
C SER A 11 5.76 -11.35 -8.13
N HIS A 12 7.01 -11.74 -8.40
CA HIS A 12 7.81 -12.58 -7.52
C HIS A 12 7.27 -13.99 -7.22
N ASN A 13 6.29 -14.45 -8.00
CA ASN A 13 5.74 -15.81 -7.94
C ASN A 13 6.36 -16.75 -8.97
N ASN A 14 6.37 -18.05 -8.65
CA ASN A 14 6.94 -19.09 -9.51
C ASN A 14 5.91 -19.61 -10.53
N PHE A 15 5.50 -18.75 -11.46
CA PHE A 15 4.57 -19.11 -12.53
C PHE A 15 5.33 -19.59 -13.78
N SER A 16 5.07 -20.81 -14.22
CA SER A 16 5.60 -21.37 -15.47
C SER A 16 4.71 -21.02 -16.66
N GLN A 17 5.30 -20.77 -17.83
CA GLN A 17 4.56 -20.64 -19.08
C GLN A 17 3.83 -21.98 -19.38
N GLN A 18 2.52 -21.92 -19.67
CA GLN A 18 1.80 -23.11 -20.17
C GLN A 18 2.23 -23.39 -21.62
N SER A 19 2.23 -24.67 -22.01
CA SER A 19 2.81 -25.22 -23.25
C SER A 19 2.50 -24.40 -24.52
N PRO A 20 3.41 -24.39 -25.52
CA PRO A 20 3.22 -23.70 -26.80
C PRO A 20 1.99 -24.28 -27.53
N GLY A 21 0.85 -23.63 -27.36
CA GLY A 21 -0.47 -24.15 -27.77
C GLY A 21 -1.63 -23.65 -26.90
N LYS A 22 -1.35 -23.14 -25.70
CA LYS A 22 -2.31 -22.38 -24.87
C LYS A 22 -1.66 -21.08 -24.41
N PRO A 23 -2.06 -19.90 -24.93
CA PRO A 23 -1.52 -18.65 -24.41
C PRO A 23 -1.94 -18.52 -22.94
N ALA A 24 -0.98 -18.67 -22.02
CA ALA A 24 -1.17 -18.46 -20.58
C ALA A 24 -1.62 -17.02 -20.26
N CYS A 25 -1.42 -16.11 -21.21
CA CYS A 25 -1.51 -14.67 -21.09
C CYS A 25 -2.50 -14.14 -22.10
N GLN A 26 -3.78 -14.43 -21.88
CA GLN A 26 -4.83 -13.78 -22.63
C GLN A 26 -4.96 -12.34 -22.15
N GLN A 27 -5.17 -11.40 -23.07
CA GLN A 27 -5.56 -10.04 -22.72
C GLN A 27 -6.89 -10.08 -21.97
N THR A 28 -6.80 -10.09 -20.65
CA THR A 28 -7.94 -9.91 -19.77
C THR A 28 -8.19 -8.44 -19.55
N ASP A 29 -9.41 -8.09 -19.17
CA ASP A 29 -9.82 -6.77 -18.67
C ASP A 29 -9.12 -6.37 -17.34
N VAL A 30 -8.04 -7.05 -16.94
CA VAL A 30 -7.30 -6.97 -15.67
C VAL A 30 -5.85 -6.61 -15.97
N THR A 31 -5.31 -5.62 -15.26
CA THR A 31 -3.90 -5.24 -15.30
C THR A 31 -3.11 -6.18 -14.38
N LEU A 32 -2.27 -7.04 -14.94
CA LEU A 32 -1.50 -8.03 -14.19
C LEU A 32 -0.03 -7.59 -14.12
N ASN A 33 0.52 -7.49 -12.90
CA ASN A 33 1.96 -7.43 -12.73
C ASN A 33 2.49 -8.86 -12.54
N LEU A 34 3.14 -9.40 -13.57
CA LEU A 34 3.69 -10.77 -13.57
C LEU A 34 5.21 -10.77 -13.57
N PHE A 35 5.82 -9.72 -13.02
CA PHE A 35 7.27 -9.60 -12.95
C PHE A 35 7.89 -10.77 -12.16
N ARG A 36 8.95 -11.39 -12.69
CA ARG A 36 9.46 -12.71 -12.31
C ARG A 36 9.76 -12.94 -10.81
N SER A 37 9.80 -14.22 -10.40
CA SER A 37 10.40 -14.67 -9.14
C SER A 37 11.90 -14.91 -9.28
N SER A 38 12.68 -14.51 -8.27
CA SER A 38 14.15 -14.55 -8.25
C SER A 38 14.74 -15.96 -8.01
N SER A 39 14.00 -17.02 -8.35
CA SER A 39 14.40 -18.41 -8.13
C SER A 39 15.06 -19.02 -9.37
N MET A 40 16.28 -18.58 -9.70
CA MET A 40 17.30 -19.32 -10.48
C MET A 40 16.89 -20.02 -11.79
N GLY A 41 15.89 -19.53 -12.52
CA GLY A 41 15.50 -20.05 -13.84
C GLY A 41 16.11 -19.24 -14.99
N ASN A 42 16.60 -19.91 -16.03
CA ASN A 42 17.15 -19.29 -17.25
C ASN A 42 16.08 -18.67 -18.19
N ASP A 43 14.80 -18.75 -17.84
CA ASP A 43 13.71 -18.24 -18.67
C ASP A 43 13.41 -16.78 -18.32
N LEU A 44 13.92 -15.89 -19.18
CA LEU A 44 13.94 -14.45 -18.97
C LEU A 44 12.66 -13.80 -19.48
N GLY A 45 11.63 -14.04 -18.69
CA GLY A 45 10.33 -13.42 -18.82
C GLY A 45 9.57 -13.55 -17.52
N GLY A 46 8.80 -12.54 -17.13
CA GLY A 46 7.61 -12.84 -16.35
C GLY A 46 6.80 -13.94 -17.05
N ALA A 47 5.87 -14.61 -16.36
CA ALA A 47 5.09 -15.73 -16.91
C ALA A 47 4.38 -15.44 -18.27
N CYS A 48 4.35 -14.16 -18.67
CA CYS A 48 3.78 -13.62 -19.89
C CYS A 48 4.73 -12.87 -20.83
N MET A 49 6.05 -12.93 -20.65
CA MET A 49 6.93 -12.32 -21.65
C MET A 49 7.19 -13.26 -22.81
N ASP A 50 7.04 -12.74 -24.02
CA ASP A 50 7.49 -13.42 -25.23
C ASP A 50 9.00 -13.66 -25.21
N GLU A 51 9.43 -14.72 -25.89
CA GLU A 51 10.84 -14.98 -26.19
C GLU A 51 11.54 -13.67 -26.62
N LEU A 52 12.67 -13.36 -25.99
CA LEU A 52 13.42 -12.13 -26.26
C LEU A 52 13.94 -12.13 -27.70
N LYS A 53 13.23 -11.47 -28.60
CA LYS A 53 13.68 -11.16 -29.97
C LYS A 53 14.04 -9.68 -30.06
N CYS A 54 15.32 -9.41 -30.33
CA CYS A 54 15.85 -8.05 -30.38
C CYS A 54 16.25 -7.68 -31.82
N ASP A 55 15.54 -6.74 -32.42
CA ASP A 55 15.91 -6.18 -33.74
C ASP A 55 17.12 -5.25 -33.64
N LYS A 56 17.33 -4.64 -32.47
CA LYS A 56 18.42 -3.71 -32.20
C LYS A 56 18.88 -3.86 -30.75
N TYR A 57 20.19 -3.82 -30.56
CA TYR A 57 20.80 -3.75 -29.23
C TYR A 57 21.11 -2.30 -28.83
N TRP A 58 20.88 -2.00 -27.57
CA TRP A 58 21.23 -0.76 -26.91
C TRP A 58 22.53 -0.92 -26.13
N HIS A 59 23.21 0.18 -25.89
CA HIS A 59 24.50 0.20 -25.20
C HIS A 59 24.49 1.09 -23.96
N SER A 60 23.41 1.82 -23.69
CA SER A 60 23.30 2.70 -22.54
C SER A 60 21.84 2.86 -22.15
N LEU A 61 21.60 3.30 -20.93
CA LEU A 61 20.28 3.58 -20.38
C LEU A 61 20.35 4.83 -19.50
N TYR A 62 19.47 5.79 -19.72
CA TYR A 62 19.36 6.98 -18.88
C TYR A 62 17.88 7.21 -18.56
N ILE A 63 17.51 7.12 -17.29
CA ILE A 63 16.11 7.24 -16.85
C ILE A 63 15.99 8.39 -15.86
N ASN A 64 15.04 9.29 -16.09
CA ASN A 64 14.60 10.29 -15.12
C ASN A 64 13.44 9.70 -14.29
N CYS A 65 13.75 9.22 -13.09
CA CYS A 65 12.79 8.54 -12.25
C CYS A 65 11.82 9.56 -11.64
N GLY A 66 10.53 9.40 -11.93
CA GLY A 66 9.45 10.27 -11.50
C GLY A 66 9.35 11.61 -12.22
N GLY A 67 10.24 11.86 -13.20
CA GLY A 67 10.33 13.12 -13.93
C GLY A 67 9.97 13.00 -15.41
N GLN A 68 9.97 14.14 -16.10
CA GLN A 68 9.77 14.23 -17.55
C GLN A 68 11.07 13.95 -18.31
N ASN A 69 10.97 13.71 -19.61
CA ASN A 69 12.14 13.63 -20.48
C ASN A 69 12.95 14.92 -20.37
N PHE A 70 14.25 14.80 -20.11
CA PHE A 70 15.15 15.95 -20.08
C PHE A 70 16.52 15.59 -20.66
N LYS A 71 17.33 16.60 -20.97
CA LYS A 71 18.65 16.41 -21.58
C LYS A 71 19.72 17.04 -20.71
N ILE A 72 20.74 16.27 -20.39
CA ILE A 72 21.91 16.73 -19.65
C ILE A 72 23.17 16.15 -20.28
N ASN A 73 24.19 16.99 -20.49
CA ASN A 73 25.49 16.60 -21.05
C ASN A 73 25.42 15.81 -22.38
N GLY A 74 24.41 16.09 -23.23
CA GLY A 74 24.21 15.41 -24.51
C GLY A 74 23.47 14.07 -24.42
N SER A 75 23.26 13.53 -23.22
CA SER A 75 22.42 12.35 -22.97
C SER A 75 20.96 12.78 -22.75
N THR A 76 20.03 11.98 -23.28
CA THR A 76 18.59 12.18 -23.05
C THR A 76 18.15 11.19 -21.98
N TYR A 77 17.70 11.70 -20.84
CA TYR A 77 17.11 10.89 -19.77
C TYR A 77 15.63 10.74 -20.08
N GLU A 78 15.20 9.51 -20.30
CA GLU A 78 13.81 9.16 -20.55
C GLU A 78 13.06 9.17 -19.22
N GLY A 79 12.03 10.01 -19.12
CA GLY A 79 11.25 10.22 -17.93
C GLY A 79 10.06 9.27 -17.83
N ASP A 80 9.78 8.80 -16.62
CA ASP A 80 8.67 7.91 -16.35
C ASP A 80 7.47 8.61 -15.66
N ALA A 81 7.45 9.95 -15.58
CA ALA A 81 6.36 10.69 -14.92
C ALA A 81 4.96 10.41 -15.47
N ALA A 82 4.85 10.03 -16.75
CA ALA A 82 3.58 9.67 -17.38
C ALA A 82 3.16 8.21 -17.12
N VAL A 83 4.05 7.39 -16.56
CA VAL A 83 3.75 6.00 -16.20
C VAL A 83 2.84 6.02 -14.98
N SER A 84 1.65 5.42 -15.15
CA SER A 84 0.70 5.29 -14.06
C SER A 84 1.30 4.43 -12.94
N GLY A 85 1.27 4.91 -11.70
CA GLY A 85 1.49 4.14 -10.48
C GLY A 85 0.28 3.27 -10.11
N GLY A 86 0.31 2.78 -8.86
CA GLY A 86 -0.72 1.92 -8.28
C GLY A 86 -0.15 0.64 -7.68
N SER A 87 -1.00 -0.12 -6.98
CA SER A 87 -0.61 -1.25 -6.11
C SER A 87 0.18 -2.36 -6.82
N ALA A 88 0.04 -2.46 -8.15
CA ALA A 88 0.74 -3.41 -9.00
C ALA A 88 0.94 -2.79 -10.38
N LEU A 89 2.19 -2.68 -10.82
CA LEU A 89 2.52 -2.10 -12.11
C LEU A 89 3.56 -2.93 -12.84
N PHE A 90 3.28 -3.15 -14.11
CA PHE A 90 4.26 -3.60 -15.09
C PHE A 90 4.17 -2.68 -16.30
N TYR A 91 5.24 -1.94 -16.56
CA TYR A 91 5.33 -0.99 -17.67
C TYR A 91 6.53 -1.32 -18.54
N GLN A 92 6.31 -1.36 -19.85
CA GLN A 92 7.37 -1.49 -20.85
C GLN A 92 7.24 -0.36 -21.88
N SER A 93 8.33 0.36 -22.11
CA SER A 93 8.43 1.39 -23.14
C SER A 93 8.65 0.77 -24.52
N ALA A 94 8.39 1.56 -25.56
CA ALA A 94 8.64 1.15 -26.95
C ALA A 94 10.13 0.86 -27.22
N ASP A 95 11.05 1.50 -26.49
CA ASP A 95 12.49 1.33 -26.64
C ASP A 95 13.06 0.15 -25.83
N GLY A 96 12.21 -0.59 -25.12
CA GLY A 96 12.56 -1.86 -24.46
C GLY A 96 13.06 -1.75 -23.03
N TRP A 97 13.11 -0.54 -22.46
CA TRP A 97 13.21 -0.40 -21.01
C TRP A 97 11.83 -0.46 -20.36
N GLY A 98 11.79 -0.69 -19.06
CA GLY A 98 10.55 -0.71 -18.33
C GLY A 98 10.78 -0.64 -16.83
N LEU A 99 9.66 -0.63 -16.11
CA LEU A 99 9.67 -0.70 -14.67
C LEU A 99 8.53 -1.58 -14.18
N SER A 100 8.76 -2.20 -13.03
CA SER A 100 7.75 -2.91 -12.26
C SER A 100 7.74 -2.37 -10.84
N SER A 101 6.56 -2.16 -10.28
CA SER A 101 6.41 -1.73 -8.89
C SER A 101 5.34 -2.54 -8.17
N THR A 102 5.56 -2.74 -6.87
CA THR A 102 4.71 -3.57 -6.01
C THR A 102 4.30 -2.83 -4.74
N GLY A 103 3.12 -3.20 -4.25
CA GLY A 103 2.56 -2.70 -3.00
C GLY A 103 1.85 -1.36 -3.14
N ASP A 104 1.08 -1.04 -2.09
CA ASP A 104 0.40 0.23 -1.92
C ASP A 104 0.80 0.87 -0.58
N PHE A 105 0.79 2.21 -0.52
CA PHE A 105 1.07 2.92 0.73
C PHE A 105 -0.15 2.82 1.65
N MET A 106 -0.11 1.89 2.61
CA MET A 106 -1.27 1.52 3.42
C MET A 106 -1.85 2.66 4.29
N ASP A 107 -1.08 3.73 4.47
CA ASP A 107 -1.37 4.82 5.40
C ASP A 107 -1.40 6.23 4.74
N ASP A 108 -1.23 6.39 3.42
CA ASP A 108 -1.09 7.72 2.76
C ASP A 108 -2.41 8.48 2.51
N ASN A 109 -3.56 7.86 2.78
CA ASN A 109 -4.91 8.36 2.48
C ASN A 109 -5.19 8.62 0.97
N ASP A 110 -4.29 8.22 0.06
CA ASP A 110 -4.44 8.36 -1.39
C ASP A 110 -4.69 7.01 -2.06
N PHE A 111 -5.94 6.56 -1.98
CA PHE A 111 -6.42 5.30 -2.57
C PHE A 111 -6.39 5.28 -4.11
N GLN A 112 -6.02 6.38 -4.76
CA GLN A 112 -5.94 6.49 -6.22
C GLN A 112 -4.55 6.91 -6.69
N ASN A 113 -3.52 6.87 -5.85
CA ASN A 113 -2.24 7.47 -6.19
C ASN A 113 -1.67 6.89 -7.49
N ARG A 114 -1.78 7.68 -8.56
CA ARG A 114 -1.69 7.23 -9.95
C ARG A 114 -0.31 7.43 -10.53
N ALA A 115 0.69 7.86 -9.75
CA ALA A 115 2.03 8.11 -10.28
C ALA A 115 3.16 7.59 -9.38
N TYR A 116 3.03 7.60 -8.04
CA TYR A 116 4.13 7.31 -7.10
C TYR A 116 5.42 8.06 -7.45
N THR A 117 5.28 9.37 -7.64
CA THR A 117 6.39 10.28 -7.93
C THR A 117 6.42 11.41 -6.92
N GLU A 118 7.62 11.87 -6.61
CA GLU A 118 7.90 12.98 -5.73
C GLU A 118 8.59 14.08 -6.50
N ASN A 119 8.31 15.32 -6.12
CA ASN A 119 8.97 16.49 -6.69
C ASN A 119 9.33 17.52 -5.61
N VAL A 120 10.38 18.28 -5.87
CA VAL A 120 10.76 19.44 -5.05
C VAL A 120 11.12 20.61 -5.94
N SER A 121 10.45 21.75 -5.73
CA SER A 121 10.62 22.96 -6.56
C SER A 121 11.80 23.85 -6.12
N SER A 122 12.85 23.28 -5.51
CA SER A 122 13.97 24.05 -4.95
C SER A 122 14.94 24.52 -6.04
N LEU A 123 15.29 25.80 -6.02
CA LEU A 123 16.25 26.42 -6.96
C LEU A 123 17.71 25.96 -6.75
N ASN A 124 18.01 25.23 -5.67
CA ASN A 124 19.38 24.83 -5.30
C ASN A 124 19.72 23.37 -5.61
N ILE A 125 18.79 22.58 -6.13
CA ILE A 125 19.02 21.17 -6.48
C ILE A 125 19.02 20.99 -7.99
N ASN A 126 20.01 20.25 -8.50
CA ASN A 126 20.16 19.94 -9.92
C ASN A 126 18.89 19.24 -10.43
N GLU A 127 18.47 19.56 -11.66
CA GLU A 127 17.26 19.04 -12.33
C GLU A 127 17.15 17.51 -12.26
N LEU A 128 18.28 16.79 -12.35
CA LEU A 128 18.35 15.31 -12.23
C LEU A 128 17.82 14.78 -10.88
N TYR A 129 17.80 15.60 -9.83
CA TYR A 129 17.43 15.22 -8.47
C TYR A 129 16.18 15.95 -7.96
N GLN A 130 15.52 16.76 -8.81
CA GLN A 130 14.30 17.47 -8.44
C GLN A 130 13.09 16.55 -8.37
N THR A 131 13.13 15.43 -9.09
CA THR A 131 12.09 14.41 -9.09
C THR A 131 12.65 13.08 -8.62
N ALA A 132 11.77 12.25 -8.06
CA ALA A 132 12.08 10.87 -7.75
C ALA A 132 10.86 9.98 -7.95
N ARG A 133 11.09 8.71 -8.31
CA ARG A 133 10.07 7.67 -8.21
C ARG A 133 10.19 6.98 -6.87
N ILE A 134 9.04 6.68 -6.28
CA ILE A 134 8.93 5.92 -5.04
C ILE A 134 8.14 4.63 -5.28
N SER A 135 8.28 3.68 -4.37
CA SER A 135 7.40 2.51 -4.30
C SER A 135 7.23 2.06 -2.85
N PRO A 136 6.08 1.49 -2.47
CA PRO A 136 5.87 0.99 -1.11
C PRO A 136 6.74 -0.22 -0.75
N ILE A 137 6.92 -1.17 -1.67
CA ILE A 137 7.58 -2.45 -1.39
C ILE A 137 8.78 -2.68 -2.32
N SER A 138 8.56 -2.78 -3.63
CA SER A 138 9.63 -3.01 -4.58
C SER A 138 9.48 -2.15 -5.82
N LEU A 139 10.60 -1.59 -6.28
CA LEU A 139 10.71 -0.86 -7.53
C LEU A 139 11.83 -1.48 -8.35
N THR A 140 11.49 -2.05 -9.49
CA THR A 140 12.46 -2.71 -10.36
C THR A 140 12.48 -2.00 -11.70
N TYR A 141 13.64 -1.48 -12.09
CA TYR A 141 13.90 -1.01 -13.44
C TYR A 141 14.62 -2.08 -14.23
N TYR A 142 14.24 -2.24 -15.49
CA TYR A 142 14.90 -3.19 -16.37
C TYR A 142 15.08 -2.64 -17.78
N ARG A 143 16.08 -3.16 -18.49
CA ARG A 143 16.32 -2.91 -19.91
C ARG A 143 16.47 -4.21 -20.66
N ARG A 144 15.59 -4.43 -21.63
CA ARG A 144 15.71 -5.52 -22.61
C ARG A 144 16.56 -5.07 -23.79
N CYS A 145 17.12 -6.04 -24.50
CA CYS A 145 17.96 -5.81 -25.68
C CYS A 145 19.17 -4.91 -25.40
N LEU A 146 19.78 -5.04 -24.22
CA LEU A 146 21.07 -4.42 -23.92
C LEU A 146 22.19 -5.33 -24.44
N GLU A 147 23.25 -4.79 -25.05
CA GLU A 147 24.38 -5.61 -25.52
C GLU A 147 25.02 -6.36 -24.33
N ASN A 148 25.48 -7.59 -24.54
CA ASN A 148 26.15 -8.32 -23.46
C ASN A 148 27.53 -7.72 -23.19
N GLY A 149 27.83 -7.48 -21.92
CA GLY A 149 29.08 -6.86 -21.53
C GLY A 149 29.05 -6.30 -20.11
N ASN A 150 30.12 -5.61 -19.75
CA ASN A 150 30.25 -4.97 -18.44
C ASN A 150 29.78 -3.53 -18.52
N TYR A 151 29.01 -3.11 -17.54
CA TYR A 151 28.40 -1.79 -17.45
C TYR A 151 28.74 -1.13 -16.13
N THR A 152 28.92 0.19 -16.15
CA THR A 152 28.87 1.03 -14.96
C THR A 152 27.43 1.48 -14.77
N VAL A 153 26.83 1.08 -13.65
CA VAL A 153 25.50 1.49 -13.22
C VAL A 153 25.66 2.56 -12.17
N SER A 154 25.18 3.77 -12.46
CA SER A 154 25.13 4.89 -11.53
C SER A 154 23.68 5.11 -11.09
N LEU A 155 23.43 4.97 -9.79
CA LEU A 155 22.13 5.18 -9.17
C LEU A 155 22.14 6.53 -8.46
N HIS A 156 21.26 7.42 -8.91
CA HIS A 156 21.20 8.79 -8.41
C HIS A 156 20.07 8.94 -7.39
N PHE A 157 20.41 9.44 -6.22
CA PHE A 157 19.49 9.61 -5.10
C PHE A 157 19.55 11.03 -4.53
N ALA A 158 18.40 11.53 -4.10
CA ALA A 158 18.31 12.65 -3.18
C ALA A 158 17.08 12.45 -2.29
N GLU A 159 17.25 12.54 -0.97
CA GLU A 159 16.12 12.45 -0.05
C GLU A 159 15.36 13.77 -0.07
N ILE A 160 14.23 13.81 -0.77
CA ILE A 160 13.42 15.00 -1.02
C ILE A 160 12.09 15.02 -0.26
N ARG A 161 11.82 13.99 0.58
CA ARG A 161 10.61 13.90 1.40
C ARG A 161 10.83 14.30 2.85
N PHE A 162 11.97 13.92 3.46
CA PHE A 162 12.29 14.36 4.81
C PHE A 162 12.72 15.83 4.83
N THR A 163 12.76 16.42 6.03
CA THR A 163 13.28 17.77 6.28
C THR A 163 14.48 17.68 7.21
N ASN A 164 15.32 18.72 7.22
CA ASN A 164 16.44 18.84 8.17
C ASN A 164 16.18 19.91 9.24
N ASP A 165 14.92 20.28 9.44
CA ASP A 165 14.52 21.28 10.42
C ASP A 165 14.42 20.70 11.84
N ASN A 166 14.21 21.56 12.84
CA ASN A 166 14.04 21.13 14.23
C ASN A 166 12.63 20.57 14.52
N THR A 167 11.89 20.17 13.49
CA THR A 167 10.53 19.63 13.65
C THR A 167 10.56 18.11 13.75
N PHE A 168 9.42 17.50 14.13
CA PHE A 168 9.26 16.05 14.16
C PHE A 168 9.55 15.37 12.80
N ASN A 169 9.40 16.10 11.69
CA ASN A 169 9.61 15.59 10.35
C ASN A 169 11.06 15.17 10.07
N SER A 170 12.04 15.78 10.76
CA SER A 170 13.47 15.44 10.60
C SER A 170 13.90 14.15 11.30
N LEU A 171 13.00 13.54 12.08
CA LEU A 171 13.22 12.22 12.67
C LEU A 171 12.95 11.06 11.68
N GLY A 172 12.44 11.38 10.49
CA GLY A 172 12.18 10.41 9.43
C GLY A 172 13.46 9.70 8.97
N ARG A 173 13.40 8.38 8.75
CA ARG A 173 14.52 7.59 8.21
C ARG A 173 14.01 6.68 7.12
N ARG A 174 14.71 6.64 5.98
CA ARG A 174 14.41 5.74 4.85
C ARG A 174 15.56 4.76 4.71
N LEU A 175 15.23 3.48 4.67
CA LEU A 175 16.18 2.39 4.43
C LEU A 175 15.57 1.39 3.45
N PHE A 176 16.34 0.96 2.47
CA PHE A 176 15.96 -0.08 1.52
C PHE A 176 17.20 -0.81 1.01
N ASP A 177 17.01 -2.00 0.46
CA ASP A 177 18.06 -2.79 -0.16
C ASP A 177 18.12 -2.48 -1.66
N VAL A 178 19.32 -2.56 -2.24
CA VAL A 178 19.55 -2.40 -3.69
C VAL A 178 20.16 -3.68 -4.25
N TYR A 179 19.54 -4.18 -5.30
CA TYR A 179 19.97 -5.35 -6.05
C TYR A 179 20.27 -4.97 -7.49
N ILE A 180 21.38 -5.47 -8.02
CA ILE A 180 21.71 -5.36 -9.44
C ILE A 180 22.00 -6.77 -9.96
N GLN A 181 21.27 -7.20 -10.99
CA GLN A 181 21.34 -8.58 -11.49
C GLN A 181 21.17 -9.62 -10.37
N ASP A 182 20.16 -9.42 -9.50
CA ASP A 182 19.86 -10.24 -8.32
C ASP A 182 20.94 -10.29 -7.22
N ASN A 183 22.09 -9.64 -7.40
CA ASN A 183 23.09 -9.50 -6.36
C ASN A 183 22.75 -8.32 -5.46
N LEU A 184 22.69 -8.56 -4.15
CA LEU A 184 22.54 -7.50 -3.14
C LEU A 184 23.83 -6.66 -3.13
N VAL A 185 23.75 -5.42 -3.62
CA VAL A 185 24.90 -4.50 -3.70
C VAL A 185 24.92 -3.52 -2.53
N GLU A 186 23.75 -3.08 -2.06
CA GLU A 186 23.62 -2.22 -0.88
C GLU A 186 22.53 -2.77 0.03
N LYS A 187 22.86 -2.97 1.31
CA LYS A 187 21.91 -3.44 2.33
C LYS A 187 21.60 -2.32 3.30
N ASP A 188 20.32 -2.14 3.64
CA ASP A 188 19.86 -1.09 4.54
C ASP A 188 20.32 0.32 4.09
N PHE A 189 20.35 0.55 2.78
CA PHE A 189 20.83 1.80 2.18
C PHE A 189 20.03 3.00 2.66
N ASN A 190 20.72 3.99 3.21
CA ASN A 190 20.12 5.21 3.75
C ASN A 190 20.67 6.44 3.02
N ILE A 191 19.81 7.05 2.20
CA ILE A 191 20.17 8.19 1.34
C ILE A 191 20.69 9.37 2.16
N GLU A 192 20.04 9.72 3.27
CA GLU A 192 20.41 10.88 4.10
C GLU A 192 21.81 10.72 4.70
N VAL A 193 22.14 9.50 5.14
CA VAL A 193 23.46 9.18 5.71
C VAL A 193 24.54 9.29 4.64
N GLN A 194 24.31 8.73 3.46
CA GLN A 194 25.30 8.74 2.37
C GLN A 194 25.48 10.13 1.76
N ALA A 195 24.39 10.89 1.60
CA ALA A 195 24.42 12.25 1.08
C ALA A 195 24.88 13.30 2.12
N ALA A 196 25.14 12.89 3.37
CA ALA A 196 25.41 13.77 4.51
C ALA A 196 24.33 14.86 4.69
N GLY A 197 23.06 14.47 4.51
CA GLY A 197 21.89 15.31 4.74
C GLY A 197 20.76 15.13 3.72
N VAL A 198 19.64 15.80 4.03
CA VAL A 198 18.43 15.87 3.21
C VAL A 198 18.61 16.82 2.02
N ALA A 199 17.95 16.55 0.90
CA ALA A 199 17.98 17.31 -0.35
C ALA A 199 19.39 17.50 -0.94
N LYS A 200 20.34 16.65 -0.54
CA LYS A 200 21.68 16.58 -1.11
C LYS A 200 21.76 15.40 -2.09
N PRO A 201 22.33 15.60 -3.27
CA PRO A 201 22.52 14.53 -4.23
C PRO A 201 23.61 13.56 -3.78
N VAL A 202 23.38 12.27 -3.98
CA VAL A 202 24.39 11.21 -3.87
C VAL A 202 24.27 10.27 -5.07
N THR A 203 25.39 9.73 -5.51
CA THR A 203 25.45 8.79 -6.64
C THR A 203 26.21 7.54 -6.22
N GLU A 204 25.52 6.40 -6.24
CA GLU A 204 26.13 5.10 -5.98
C GLU A 204 26.53 4.45 -7.31
N ILE A 205 27.78 4.03 -7.40
CA ILE A 205 28.37 3.50 -8.63
C ILE A 205 28.70 2.02 -8.44
N HIS A 206 28.11 1.17 -9.25
CA HIS A 206 28.33 -0.27 -9.23
C HIS A 206 28.64 -0.80 -10.63
N ASN A 207 29.43 -1.87 -10.69
CA ASN A 207 29.65 -2.60 -11.93
C ASN A 207 28.63 -3.74 -12.06
N ALA A 208 28.11 -3.94 -13.27
CA ALA A 208 27.18 -5.01 -13.58
C ALA A 208 27.60 -5.74 -14.87
N THR A 209 27.52 -7.06 -14.88
CA THR A 209 27.72 -7.87 -16.09
C THR A 209 26.36 -8.29 -16.65
N VAL A 210 26.13 -7.99 -17.92
CA VAL A 210 24.92 -8.39 -18.66
C VAL A 210 25.28 -9.57 -19.56
N THR A 211 24.67 -10.73 -19.31
CA THR A 211 24.98 -11.99 -20.01
C THR A 211 23.84 -12.48 -20.91
N ASN A 212 22.65 -11.93 -20.72
CA ASN A 212 21.41 -12.41 -21.29
C ASN A 212 20.59 -11.29 -21.94
N ASN A 213 21.26 -10.21 -22.31
CA ASN A 213 20.72 -9.01 -22.93
C ASN A 213 19.66 -8.26 -22.10
N ILE A 214 19.56 -8.57 -20.80
CA ILE A 214 18.69 -7.88 -19.86
C ILE A 214 19.51 -7.32 -18.71
N LEU A 215 19.31 -6.04 -18.40
CA LEU A 215 19.76 -5.44 -17.14
C LEU A 215 18.58 -5.29 -16.19
N GLU A 216 18.77 -5.66 -14.93
CA GLU A 216 17.78 -5.47 -13.87
C GLU A 216 18.42 -4.75 -12.67
N ILE A 217 17.72 -3.74 -12.16
CA ILE A 217 18.05 -2.98 -10.97
C ILE A 217 16.80 -2.96 -10.10
N ARG A 218 16.87 -3.58 -8.92
CA ARG A 218 15.74 -3.73 -8.00
C ARG A 218 16.03 -3.05 -6.68
N LEU A 219 15.14 -2.14 -6.28
CA LEU A 219 15.15 -1.51 -4.98
C LEU A 219 14.03 -2.14 -4.14
N TYR A 220 14.35 -2.62 -2.95
CA TYR A 220 13.44 -3.42 -2.13
C TYR A 220 13.37 -2.94 -0.69
N TRP A 221 12.16 -2.77 -0.17
CA TRP A 221 11.92 -2.37 1.19
C TRP A 221 11.64 -3.56 2.10
N ALA A 222 12.61 -3.89 2.95
CA ALA A 222 12.50 -4.96 3.93
C ALA A 222 11.73 -4.56 5.22
N GLY A 223 10.89 -3.51 5.17
CA GLY A 223 10.08 -3.07 6.31
C GLY A 223 10.80 -2.19 7.35
N LYS A 224 11.97 -1.62 7.02
CA LYS A 224 12.80 -0.81 7.92
C LYS A 224 12.64 0.69 7.70
N GLY A 225 12.94 1.49 8.73
CA GLY A 225 12.79 2.94 8.69
C GLY A 225 11.42 3.44 9.16
N SER A 226 11.19 4.73 8.97
CA SER A 226 9.98 5.42 9.38
C SER A 226 8.83 5.12 8.42
N ARG A 227 7.64 4.82 8.97
CA ARG A 227 6.42 4.59 8.18
C ARG A 227 5.40 5.74 8.25
N ARG A 228 5.55 6.60 9.26
CA ARG A 228 4.60 7.66 9.63
C ARG A 228 5.21 9.04 9.82
N ILE A 229 6.48 9.20 9.44
CA ILE A 229 7.21 10.46 9.54
C ILE A 229 7.75 10.72 8.14
N PRO A 230 7.59 11.92 7.56
CA PRO A 230 6.91 13.11 8.13
C PRO A 230 5.39 12.98 8.06
N VAL A 231 4.89 12.21 7.09
CA VAL A 231 3.50 11.80 6.98
C VAL A 231 3.45 10.29 6.85
N SER A 232 2.28 9.74 7.06
CA SER A 232 2.00 8.33 6.81
C SER A 232 2.18 7.97 5.33
N GLY A 233 2.74 6.79 5.05
CA GLY A 233 2.99 6.34 3.68
C GLY A 233 4.28 6.89 3.06
N VAL A 234 5.25 7.29 3.88
CA VAL A 234 6.57 7.77 3.42
C VAL A 234 7.64 6.74 3.77
N TYR A 235 7.49 5.54 3.24
CA TYR A 235 8.46 4.45 3.35
C TYR A 235 8.85 3.93 1.98
N GLY A 236 9.66 2.87 1.92
CA GLY A 236 10.04 2.24 0.66
C GLY A 236 11.20 2.91 -0.09
N PRO A 237 11.60 2.35 -1.23
CA PRO A 237 12.64 2.93 -2.08
C PRO A 237 12.25 4.28 -2.65
N LEU A 238 13.28 5.12 -2.86
CA LEU A 238 13.21 6.40 -3.56
C LEU A 238 14.43 6.46 -4.48
N ILE A 239 14.25 6.81 -5.75
CA ILE A 239 15.34 6.98 -6.71
C ILE A 239 15.05 8.15 -7.65
N SER A 240 16.06 8.97 -7.92
CA SER A 240 15.94 10.17 -8.76
C SER A 240 16.28 9.89 -10.22
N ALA A 241 17.32 9.11 -10.48
CA ALA A 241 17.68 8.73 -11.84
C ALA A 241 18.58 7.50 -11.89
N ILE A 242 18.67 6.91 -13.08
CA ILE A 242 19.56 5.78 -13.39
C ILE A 242 20.37 6.13 -14.62
N SER A 243 21.68 5.89 -14.56
CA SER A 243 22.59 5.99 -15.69
C SER A 243 23.35 4.69 -15.85
N VAL A 244 23.38 4.15 -17.06
CA VAL A 244 24.06 2.91 -17.39
C VAL A 244 24.93 3.16 -18.60
N ASP A 245 26.23 3.03 -18.39
CA ASP A 245 27.24 3.27 -19.41
C ASP A 245 28.05 1.99 -19.66
N PRO A 246 28.35 1.64 -20.91
CA PRO A 246 29.11 0.44 -21.23
C PRO A 246 30.59 0.67 -20.88
N ASN A 247 31.20 -0.28 -20.19
CA ASN A 247 32.64 -0.28 -19.92
C ASN A 247 33.45 -0.86 -21.10
N PHE A 248 32.83 -0.91 -22.29
CA PHE A 248 33.38 -1.45 -23.53
C PHE A 248 32.95 -0.58 -24.70
N LYS A 249 33.67 -0.68 -25.82
CA LYS A 249 33.32 0.03 -27.05
C LYS A 249 32.17 -0.71 -27.76
N PRO A 250 30.97 -0.10 -27.92
CA PRO A 250 29.84 -0.76 -28.57
C PRO A 250 30.18 -1.09 -30.03
N ARG A 251 29.76 -2.27 -30.51
CA ARG A 251 30.11 -2.75 -31.86
C ARG A 251 29.48 -1.90 -32.98
N PHE A 252 28.39 -1.18 -32.70
CA PHE A 252 27.69 -0.33 -33.69
C PHE A 252 27.25 1.02 -33.10
N SER A 253 28.12 2.03 -33.21
CA SER A 253 27.80 3.42 -32.84
C SER A 253 27.01 4.11 -33.96
N ARG A 254 25.67 4.02 -33.95
CA ARG A 254 24.83 4.64 -34.98
C ARG A 254 24.67 6.14 -34.67
N GLY A 255 25.64 6.95 -35.08
CA GLY A 255 25.51 8.42 -35.10
C GLY A 255 24.36 8.85 -36.01
N LYS A 256 23.18 9.12 -35.45
CA LYS A 256 22.05 9.68 -36.22
C LYS A 256 22.23 11.19 -36.36
N LYS A 257 22.62 11.63 -37.57
CA LYS A 257 22.36 13.00 -38.04
C LYS A 257 20.85 13.17 -38.22
N ILE A 258 20.25 14.09 -37.48
CA ILE A 258 18.83 14.44 -37.60
C ILE A 258 18.65 15.26 -38.88
N LYS A 259 17.77 14.80 -39.78
CA LYS A 259 17.22 15.63 -40.87
C LYS A 259 15.89 16.19 -40.40
N THR A 260 15.84 17.51 -40.22
CA THR A 260 14.64 18.26 -39.89
C THR A 260 13.84 18.52 -41.18
N VAL A 261 12.58 18.11 -41.23
CA VAL A 261 11.60 18.54 -42.26
C VAL A 261 10.57 19.42 -41.55
N PRO A 262 10.27 20.64 -42.02
CA PRO A 262 9.25 21.47 -41.40
C PRO A 262 7.86 21.11 -41.93
N ILE A 263 6.90 20.91 -41.03
CA ILE A 263 5.47 20.86 -41.37
C ILE A 263 4.89 22.23 -41.03
N ILE A 264 4.46 22.96 -42.06
CA ILE A 264 3.64 24.17 -41.97
C ILE A 264 2.21 23.78 -42.38
N VAL A 265 1.24 24.45 -41.76
CA VAL A 265 -0.22 24.47 -41.98
C VAL A 265 -1.01 23.60 -41.00
N GLY A 266 -1.61 24.28 -40.01
CA GLY A 266 -2.59 23.67 -39.10
C GLY A 266 -3.06 24.54 -37.92
N VAL A 267 -2.67 25.82 -37.84
CA VAL A 267 -2.96 26.66 -36.67
C VAL A 267 -4.38 27.24 -36.67
N ALA A 268 -5.04 27.36 -37.82
CA ALA A 268 -6.40 27.93 -37.90
C ALA A 268 -7.51 26.94 -37.50
N GLY A 269 -7.33 25.64 -37.74
CA GLY A 269 -8.33 24.61 -37.40
C GLY A 269 -8.40 24.28 -35.91
N PHE A 270 -7.26 24.34 -35.22
CA PHE A 270 -7.16 23.99 -33.80
C PHE A 270 -7.87 25.00 -32.89
N CYS A 271 -7.84 26.29 -33.25
CA CYS A 271 -8.51 27.36 -32.48
C CYS A 271 -10.05 27.29 -32.57
N LEU A 272 -10.61 26.75 -33.66
CA LEU A 272 -12.06 26.59 -33.82
C LEU A 272 -12.62 25.38 -33.05
N ILE A 273 -11.81 24.33 -32.88
CA ILE A 273 -12.19 23.15 -32.10
C ILE A 273 -12.20 23.47 -30.60
N LEU A 274 -11.24 24.27 -30.12
CA LEU A 274 -11.16 24.68 -28.72
C LEU A 274 -12.31 25.62 -28.31
N SER A 275 -12.77 26.49 -29.20
CA SER A 275 -13.90 27.39 -28.89
C SER A 275 -15.25 26.64 -28.84
N ALA A 276 -15.44 25.62 -29.68
CA ALA A 276 -16.63 24.76 -29.64
C ALA A 276 -16.71 23.93 -28.35
N LEU A 277 -15.56 23.40 -27.88
CA LEU A 277 -15.47 22.64 -26.62
C LEU A 277 -15.73 23.53 -25.40
N ALA A 278 -15.25 24.78 -25.41
CA ALA A 278 -15.51 25.73 -24.33
C ALA A 278 -17.01 26.10 -24.23
N ILE A 279 -17.70 26.25 -25.36
CA ILE A 279 -19.15 26.52 -25.39
C ILE A 279 -19.96 25.32 -24.88
N PHE A 280 -19.53 24.09 -25.20
CA PHE A 280 -20.17 22.87 -24.69
C PHE A 280 -19.98 22.73 -23.17
N TRP A 281 -18.78 23.03 -22.65
CA TRP A 281 -18.49 22.99 -21.22
C TRP A 281 -19.28 24.05 -20.41
N CYS A 282 -19.44 25.26 -20.95
CA CYS A 282 -20.25 26.30 -20.32
C CYS A 282 -21.76 25.94 -20.29
N ARG A 283 -22.26 25.16 -21.26
CA ARG A 283 -23.66 24.71 -21.28
C ARG A 283 -23.95 23.54 -20.33
N CYS A 284 -22.96 22.71 -20.02
CA CYS A 284 -23.09 21.61 -19.06
C CYS A 284 -22.94 22.08 -17.60
N TYR A 285 -22.08 23.07 -17.33
CA TYR A 285 -21.80 23.54 -15.97
C TYR A 285 -22.99 24.24 -15.29
N PHE A 286 -23.91 24.85 -16.05
CA PHE A 286 -25.06 25.57 -15.50
C PHE A 286 -26.35 24.74 -15.33
N ARG A 287 -26.30 23.41 -15.49
CA ARG A 287 -27.50 22.55 -15.38
C ARG A 287 -27.57 21.64 -14.16
N THR A 288 -26.59 21.67 -13.26
CA THR A 288 -26.58 20.85 -12.05
C THR A 288 -26.15 21.66 -10.83
N LYS A 289 -27.04 22.52 -10.36
CA LYS A 289 -26.99 23.07 -9.00
C LYS A 289 -28.33 22.94 -8.30
N THR A 290 -28.72 21.70 -8.00
CA THR A 290 -29.72 21.40 -6.95
C THR A 290 -29.53 19.97 -6.43
N LYS A 291 -29.76 19.79 -5.13
CA LYS A 291 -29.70 18.56 -4.31
C LYS A 291 -28.33 18.22 -3.69
N ARG A 292 -28.02 18.96 -2.62
CA ARG A 292 -27.17 18.50 -1.52
C ARG A 292 -28.07 18.19 -0.33
N GLN A 293 -28.62 16.97 -0.27
CA GLN A 293 -29.07 16.34 0.99
C GLN A 293 -29.50 14.88 0.76
N LYS A 294 -29.20 14.06 1.77
CA LYS A 294 -29.54 12.63 1.98
C LYS A 294 -28.59 11.61 1.35
N GLY A 295 -27.87 10.93 2.24
CA GLY A 295 -27.08 9.74 1.94
C GLY A 295 -26.43 9.19 3.20
N LEU A 296 -27.23 8.81 4.20
CA LEU A 296 -26.80 7.98 5.34
C LEU A 296 -28.02 7.46 6.13
N GLU A 297 -28.97 6.85 5.41
CA GLU A 297 -29.99 5.98 5.99
C GLU A 297 -30.12 4.78 5.05
N GLY A 298 -29.77 3.59 5.54
CA GLY A 298 -29.90 2.34 4.82
C GLY A 298 -28.61 1.51 4.77
N ILE A 299 -28.21 0.95 5.91
CA ILE A 299 -27.28 -0.18 5.94
C ILE A 299 -27.81 -1.18 6.97
N GLU A 300 -28.38 -2.27 6.51
CA GLU A 300 -28.79 -3.40 7.34
C GLU A 300 -27.62 -4.39 7.38
N ILE A 301 -26.85 -4.36 8.48
CA ILE A 301 -25.73 -5.26 8.75
C ILE A 301 -26.26 -6.38 9.65
N GLN A 302 -25.82 -7.63 9.46
CA GLN A 302 -26.13 -8.77 10.34
C GLN A 302 -25.62 -8.63 11.80
N THR A 303 -25.04 -7.48 12.18
CA THR A 303 -24.71 -7.12 13.56
C THR A 303 -25.85 -6.36 14.21
N VAL A 304 -26.12 -6.63 15.50
CA VAL A 304 -27.17 -5.92 16.25
C VAL A 304 -26.87 -4.41 16.25
N SER A 305 -27.77 -3.63 15.66
CA SER A 305 -27.68 -2.17 15.67
C SER A 305 -28.28 -1.63 16.97
N PHE A 306 -27.45 -0.96 17.76
CA PHE A 306 -27.89 -0.28 18.99
C PHE A 306 -28.24 1.17 18.69
N THR A 307 -29.30 1.68 19.31
CA THR A 307 -29.61 3.10 19.26
C THR A 307 -28.73 3.87 20.26
N LEU A 308 -28.39 5.12 19.94
CA LEU A 308 -27.61 5.97 20.86
C LEU A 308 -28.32 6.13 22.21
N LYS A 309 -29.66 6.09 22.24
CA LYS A 309 -30.45 6.15 23.47
C LYS A 309 -30.20 4.94 24.36
N GLN A 310 -30.15 3.74 23.77
CA GLN A 310 -29.82 2.50 24.50
C GLN A 310 -28.40 2.56 25.06
N ILE A 311 -27.42 2.99 24.25
CA ILE A 311 -26.03 3.06 24.70
C ILE A 311 -25.84 4.10 25.81
N LYS A 312 -26.48 5.27 25.69
CA LYS A 312 -26.48 6.28 26.76
C LYS A 312 -27.12 5.75 28.04
N ALA A 313 -28.25 5.05 27.96
CA ALA A 313 -28.85 4.45 29.14
C ALA A 313 -27.93 3.38 29.77
N ALA A 314 -27.26 2.57 28.94
CA ALA A 314 -26.38 1.51 29.41
C ALA A 314 -25.08 2.02 30.08
N THR A 315 -24.58 3.19 29.67
CA THR A 315 -23.30 3.76 30.12
C THR A 315 -23.46 4.91 31.11
N ASP A 316 -24.68 5.17 31.58
CA ASP A 316 -25.05 6.36 32.36
C ASP A 316 -24.59 7.68 31.68
N ASN A 317 -24.98 7.81 30.42
CA ASN A 317 -24.62 8.92 29.53
C ASN A 317 -23.10 9.14 29.42
N PHE A 318 -22.34 8.04 29.31
CA PHE A 318 -20.87 8.04 29.25
C PHE A 318 -20.22 8.66 30.48
N ASP A 319 -20.74 8.34 31.68
CA ASP A 319 -20.18 8.83 32.94
C ASP A 319 -18.67 8.53 33.02
N PRO A 320 -17.81 9.52 33.34
CA PRO A 320 -16.38 9.31 33.53
C PRO A 320 -16.02 8.19 34.52
N ALA A 321 -16.86 7.91 35.52
CA ALA A 321 -16.69 6.81 36.47
C ALA A 321 -16.79 5.43 35.80
N ASN A 322 -17.49 5.33 34.67
CA ASN A 322 -17.60 4.11 33.88
C ASN A 322 -16.46 3.94 32.87
N LYS A 323 -15.52 4.88 32.77
CA LYS A 323 -14.40 4.79 31.84
C LYS A 323 -13.39 3.73 32.29
N ILE A 324 -13.22 2.70 31.46
CA ILE A 324 -12.35 1.55 31.77
C ILE A 324 -11.01 1.57 31.03
N GLY A 325 -10.86 2.46 30.05
CA GLY A 325 -9.63 2.67 29.30
C GLY A 325 -9.75 3.82 28.31
N GLU A 326 -8.61 4.30 27.84
CA GLU A 326 -8.50 5.28 26.77
C GLU A 326 -7.17 5.07 26.05
N GLY A 327 -7.20 5.10 24.72
CA GLY A 327 -6.02 5.01 23.87
C GLY A 327 -6.17 5.90 22.65
N GLY A 328 -5.30 5.71 21.65
CA GLY A 328 -5.35 6.48 20.39
C GLY A 328 -6.67 6.39 19.62
N PHE A 329 -7.52 5.41 19.95
CA PHE A 329 -8.81 5.14 19.31
C PHE A 329 -10.00 5.76 20.04
N GLY A 330 -9.77 6.43 21.18
CA GLY A 330 -10.80 7.03 21.99
C GLY A 330 -11.09 6.28 23.30
N PRO A 331 -12.05 6.78 24.09
CA PRO A 331 -12.40 6.22 25.38
C PRO A 331 -13.25 4.95 25.26
N VAL A 332 -13.09 4.04 26.23
CA VAL A 332 -13.90 2.84 26.40
C VAL A 332 -14.65 2.93 27.72
N TYR A 333 -15.96 2.73 27.68
CA TYR A 333 -16.85 2.79 28.85
C TYR A 333 -17.43 1.41 29.14
N LYS A 334 -17.53 1.06 30.42
CA LYS A 334 -18.35 -0.05 30.89
C LYS A 334 -19.82 0.34 30.85
N GLY A 335 -20.68 -0.59 30.51
CA GLY A 335 -22.13 -0.40 30.61
C GLY A 335 -22.87 -1.70 30.89
N SER A 336 -24.16 -1.57 31.15
CA SER A 336 -25.07 -2.69 31.35
C SER A 336 -26.31 -2.52 30.47
N LEU A 337 -26.57 -3.51 29.62
CA LEU A 337 -27.78 -3.56 28.80
C LEU A 337 -29.00 -3.87 29.69
N PRO A 338 -30.24 -3.61 29.21
CA PRO A 338 -31.46 -3.81 30.00
C PRO A 338 -31.70 -5.26 30.45
N ASP A 339 -31.13 -6.22 29.74
CA ASP A 339 -31.15 -7.66 30.06
C ASP A 339 -30.11 -8.07 31.12
N GLY A 340 -29.31 -7.11 31.62
CA GLY A 340 -28.24 -7.33 32.58
C GLY A 340 -26.89 -7.68 31.95
N THR A 341 -26.81 -7.81 30.62
CA THR A 341 -25.55 -8.09 29.92
C THR A 341 -24.57 -6.94 30.11
N VAL A 342 -23.40 -7.22 30.70
CA VAL A 342 -22.34 -6.23 30.89
C VAL A 342 -21.54 -6.09 29.60
N ILE A 343 -21.36 -4.86 29.15
CA ILE A 343 -20.75 -4.53 27.86
C ILE A 343 -19.58 -3.55 28.02
N ALA A 344 -18.69 -3.56 27.03
CA ALA A 344 -17.69 -2.51 26.83
C ALA A 344 -18.04 -1.71 25.56
N VAL A 345 -18.19 -0.40 25.72
CA VAL A 345 -18.54 0.53 24.64
C VAL A 345 -17.30 1.33 24.27
N LYS A 346 -16.69 1.00 23.12
CA LYS A 346 -15.57 1.74 22.55
C LYS A 346 -16.12 2.89 21.71
N GLN A 347 -15.85 4.12 22.12
CA GLN A 347 -16.22 5.31 21.37
C GLN A 347 -15.07 5.72 20.46
N LEU A 348 -15.30 5.65 19.15
CA LEU A 348 -14.30 6.02 18.17
C LEU A 348 -14.40 7.50 17.82
N SER A 349 -13.25 8.12 17.57
CA SER A 349 -13.19 9.51 17.13
C SER A 349 -13.65 9.66 15.68
N SER A 350 -14.87 10.17 15.49
CA SER A 350 -15.44 10.50 14.17
C SER A 350 -14.81 11.73 13.49
N LYS A 351 -13.97 12.48 14.21
CA LYS A 351 -13.29 13.67 13.71
C LYS A 351 -12.12 13.34 12.77
N SER A 352 -11.78 12.06 12.61
CA SER A 352 -10.68 11.60 11.75
C SER A 352 -11.18 10.57 10.73
N SER A 353 -10.67 10.65 9.50
CA SER A 353 -10.89 9.59 8.49
C SER A 353 -10.40 8.22 8.98
N GLN A 354 -9.34 8.23 9.81
CA GLN A 354 -8.77 7.06 10.46
C GLN A 354 -9.79 6.34 11.36
N GLY A 355 -10.45 7.06 12.29
CA GLY A 355 -11.43 6.45 13.21
C GLY A 355 -12.65 5.86 12.50
N ASN A 356 -13.09 6.47 11.39
CA ASN A 356 -14.15 5.91 10.56
C ASN A 356 -13.71 4.63 9.83
N ARG A 357 -12.47 4.57 9.32
CA ARG A 357 -11.92 3.37 8.67
C ARG A 357 -11.73 2.24 9.66
N GLU A 358 -11.21 2.54 10.85
CA GLU A 358 -11.03 1.57 11.93
C GLU A 358 -12.37 1.00 12.40
N PHE A 359 -13.40 1.85 12.56
CA PHE A 359 -14.76 1.41 12.88
C PHE A 359 -15.29 0.40 11.87
N LEU A 360 -15.21 0.78 10.60
CA LEU A 360 -15.73 0.01 9.49
C LEU A 360 -14.94 -1.30 9.30
N ASN A 361 -13.61 -1.25 9.45
CA ASN A 361 -12.74 -2.42 9.34
C ASN A 361 -12.97 -3.37 10.52
N GLU A 362 -13.08 -2.84 11.73
CA GLU A 362 -13.34 -3.63 12.92
C GLU A 362 -14.68 -4.34 12.80
N ILE A 363 -15.76 -3.66 12.37
CA ILE A 363 -17.05 -4.30 12.05
C ILE A 363 -16.89 -5.34 10.94
N GLY A 364 -16.25 -5.01 9.82
CA GLY A 364 -16.13 -5.92 8.67
C GLY A 364 -15.34 -7.20 8.97
N VAL A 365 -14.34 -7.12 9.85
CA VAL A 365 -13.47 -8.24 10.19
C VAL A 365 -14.07 -9.08 11.33
N ILE A 366 -14.44 -8.47 12.46
CA ILE A 366 -14.81 -9.23 13.68
C ILE A 366 -16.28 -9.69 13.69
N SER A 367 -17.18 -9.03 12.94
CA SER A 367 -18.63 -9.33 12.99
C SER A 367 -18.97 -10.78 12.61
N CYS A 368 -18.15 -11.40 11.77
CA CYS A 368 -18.33 -12.77 11.28
C CYS A 368 -17.51 -13.80 12.06
N MET A 369 -16.86 -13.42 13.17
CA MET A 369 -15.95 -14.29 13.90
C MET A 369 -16.43 -14.54 15.32
N GLN A 370 -16.58 -15.82 15.67
CA GLN A 370 -16.81 -16.26 17.03
C GLN A 370 -15.80 -17.35 17.36
N HIS A 371 -14.98 -17.09 18.37
CA HIS A 371 -13.97 -18.04 18.85
C HIS A 371 -13.67 -17.77 20.32
N PRO A 372 -13.43 -18.79 21.18
CA PRO A 372 -13.21 -18.60 22.61
C PRO A 372 -12.03 -17.67 22.98
N HIS A 373 -11.07 -17.51 22.07
CA HIS A 373 -9.89 -16.66 22.26
C HIS A 373 -9.93 -15.35 21.45
N LEU A 374 -11.09 -14.95 20.93
CA LEU A 374 -11.32 -13.66 20.30
C LEU A 374 -12.43 -12.92 21.06
N VAL A 375 -12.30 -11.60 21.23
CA VAL A 375 -13.34 -10.79 21.88
C VAL A 375 -14.56 -10.70 20.98
N LYS A 376 -15.73 -10.99 21.54
CA LYS A 376 -17.01 -10.94 20.86
C LYS A 376 -17.50 -9.51 20.69
N LEU A 377 -17.75 -9.12 19.45
CA LEU A 377 -18.52 -7.91 19.13
C LEU A 377 -20.02 -8.25 19.21
N HIS A 378 -20.75 -7.55 20.07
CA HIS A 378 -22.20 -7.64 20.14
C HIS A 378 -22.88 -6.83 19.04
N GLY A 379 -22.31 -5.68 18.69
CA GLY A 379 -22.89 -4.81 17.67
C GLY A 379 -22.28 -3.43 17.62
N CYS A 380 -22.96 -2.51 16.95
CA CYS A 380 -22.50 -1.14 16.79
C CYS A 380 -23.64 -0.12 16.91
N CYS A 381 -23.31 1.13 17.19
CA CYS A 381 -24.22 2.26 17.10
C CYS A 381 -23.61 3.31 16.16
N ILE A 382 -24.41 3.75 15.18
CA ILE A 382 -24.07 4.80 14.22
C ILE A 382 -25.15 5.87 14.33
N LYS A 383 -24.81 7.05 14.86
CA LYS A 383 -25.73 8.20 14.89
C LYS A 383 -24.99 9.51 14.77
N GLY A 384 -25.14 10.19 13.62
CA GLY A 384 -24.44 11.44 13.35
C GLY A 384 -22.93 11.23 13.32
N ASP A 385 -22.21 11.89 14.22
CA ASP A 385 -20.77 11.77 14.43
C ASP A 385 -20.41 10.78 15.55
N GLN A 386 -21.36 9.98 16.04
CA GLN A 386 -21.10 8.98 17.08
C GLN A 386 -20.95 7.59 16.43
N LEU A 387 -19.72 7.07 16.44
CA LEU A 387 -19.39 5.71 16.04
C LEU A 387 -18.98 4.90 17.28
N LEU A 388 -19.82 3.95 17.67
CA LEU A 388 -19.65 3.18 18.89
C LEU A 388 -19.63 1.68 18.58
N LEU A 389 -18.66 0.96 19.13
CA LEU A 389 -18.59 -0.50 19.05
C LEU A 389 -18.90 -1.09 20.43
N VAL A 390 -19.75 -2.11 20.45
CA VAL A 390 -20.24 -2.76 21.66
C VAL A 390 -19.68 -4.17 21.74
N TYR A 391 -18.81 -4.42 22.70
CA TYR A 391 -18.17 -5.72 22.95
C TYR A 391 -18.69 -6.37 24.22
N GLU A 392 -18.42 -7.66 24.36
CA GLU A 392 -18.44 -8.31 25.66
C GLU A 392 -17.46 -7.60 26.62
N TYR A 393 -17.84 -7.49 27.88
CA TYR A 393 -16.98 -6.92 28.91
C TYR A 393 -15.95 -7.95 29.40
N MET A 394 -14.72 -7.49 29.61
CA MET A 394 -13.59 -8.32 30.05
C MET A 394 -13.17 -7.88 31.46
N GLU A 395 -13.43 -8.70 32.47
CA GLU A 395 -13.36 -8.33 33.89
C GLU A 395 -11.93 -8.00 34.36
N ASN A 396 -10.94 -8.71 33.82
CA ASN A 396 -9.54 -8.54 34.21
C ASN A 396 -8.76 -7.59 33.27
N ASN A 397 -9.47 -6.91 32.35
CA ASN A 397 -8.92 -5.89 31.45
C ASN A 397 -7.73 -6.45 30.61
N SER A 398 -6.84 -5.57 30.12
CA SER A 398 -5.72 -5.96 29.26
C SER A 398 -4.61 -6.70 30.02
N LEU A 399 -3.94 -7.60 29.32
CA LEU A 399 -2.76 -8.31 29.80
C LEU A 399 -1.62 -7.33 30.19
N SER A 400 -1.51 -6.20 29.49
CA SER A 400 -0.61 -5.10 29.87
C SER A 400 -0.87 -4.58 31.27
N ARG A 401 -2.15 -4.32 31.61
CA ARG A 401 -2.55 -3.90 32.96
C ARG A 401 -2.27 -4.99 33.99
N ALA A 402 -2.57 -6.24 33.66
CA ALA A 402 -2.30 -7.38 34.54
C ALA A 402 -0.80 -7.59 34.82
N LEU A 403 0.08 -7.34 33.84
CA LEU A 403 1.52 -7.54 33.98
C LEU A 403 2.25 -6.34 34.59
N PHE A 404 1.87 -5.11 34.22
CA PHE A 404 2.65 -3.90 34.47
C PHE A 404 1.86 -2.79 35.20
N GLY A 405 0.57 -2.98 35.46
CA GLY A 405 -0.29 -1.98 36.09
C GLY A 405 0.01 -1.82 37.58
N ARG A 406 0.55 -0.68 38.00
CA ARG A 406 1.00 -0.42 39.38
C ARG A 406 -0.05 -0.71 40.46
N GLU A 407 -1.32 -0.45 40.20
CA GLU A 407 -2.43 -0.62 41.15
C GLU A 407 -3.31 -1.85 40.85
N HIS A 408 -3.10 -2.51 39.71
CA HIS A 408 -4.01 -3.54 39.18
C HIS A 408 -3.26 -4.77 38.65
N GLN A 409 -2.03 -4.96 39.12
CA GLN A 409 -1.19 -6.08 38.74
C GLN A 409 -1.80 -7.38 39.28
N LEU A 410 -1.92 -8.38 38.42
CA LEU A 410 -2.40 -9.70 38.81
C LEU A 410 -1.20 -10.62 39.03
N HIS A 411 -1.28 -11.46 40.07
CA HIS A 411 -0.29 -12.50 40.28
C HIS A 411 -0.52 -13.66 39.30
N LEU A 412 0.09 -13.58 38.13
CA LEU A 412 0.06 -14.63 37.11
C LEU A 412 1.17 -15.64 37.39
N ASP A 413 0.82 -16.80 37.94
CA ASP A 413 1.74 -17.92 38.12
C ASP A 413 2.14 -18.53 36.75
N TRP A 414 3.15 -19.40 36.75
CA TRP A 414 3.68 -19.96 35.51
C TRP A 414 2.62 -20.71 34.70
N LYS A 415 1.78 -21.49 35.38
CA LYS A 415 0.69 -22.25 34.75
C LYS A 415 -0.31 -21.33 34.05
N THR A 416 -0.68 -20.22 34.68
CA THR A 416 -1.58 -19.21 34.08
C THR A 416 -0.92 -18.51 32.91
N ARG A 417 0.36 -18.15 32.99
CA ARG A 417 1.08 -17.55 31.85
C ARG A 417 1.14 -18.49 30.66
N GLN A 418 1.42 -19.77 30.88
CA GLN A 418 1.41 -20.79 29.84
C GLN A 418 0.01 -20.91 29.20
N LYS A 419 -1.05 -20.97 30.03
CA LYS A 419 -2.45 -20.99 29.56
C LYS A 419 -2.75 -19.77 28.68
N ILE A 420 -2.28 -18.58 29.07
CA ILE A 420 -2.43 -17.35 28.29
C ILE A 420 -1.70 -17.46 26.94
N CYS A 421 -0.43 -17.86 26.92
CA CYS A 421 0.32 -18.02 25.68
C CYS A 421 -0.34 -19.02 24.71
N VAL A 422 -0.80 -20.16 25.23
CA VAL A 422 -1.50 -21.18 24.43
C VAL A 422 -2.82 -20.64 23.89
N GLY A 423 -3.59 -19.91 24.69
CA GLY A 423 -4.85 -19.32 24.24
C GLY A 423 -4.65 -18.26 23.16
N ILE A 424 -3.63 -17.41 23.28
CA ILE A 424 -3.26 -16.44 22.22
C ILE A 424 -2.87 -17.19 20.94
N ALA A 425 -2.03 -18.23 21.04
CA ALA A 425 -1.62 -19.02 19.89
C ALA A 425 -2.81 -19.68 19.19
N LYS A 426 -3.77 -20.23 19.95
CA LYS A 426 -5.02 -20.78 19.40
C LYS A 426 -5.87 -19.72 18.71
N GLY A 427 -5.99 -18.53 19.29
CA GLY A 427 -6.69 -17.41 18.66
C GLY A 427 -6.06 -17.01 17.32
N LEU A 428 -4.72 -16.97 17.24
CA LEU A 428 -4.00 -16.66 16.01
C LEU A 428 -4.09 -17.79 14.98
N ALA A 429 -3.95 -19.05 15.41
CA ALA A 429 -4.13 -20.21 14.54
C ALA A 429 -5.53 -20.21 13.90
N PHE A 430 -6.57 -19.92 14.71
CA PHE A 430 -7.91 -19.75 14.20
C PHE A 430 -7.98 -18.67 13.11
N LEU A 431 -7.43 -17.48 13.36
CA LEU A 431 -7.43 -16.37 12.39
C LEU A 431 -6.67 -16.70 11.10
N HIS A 432 -5.56 -17.45 11.19
CA HIS A 432 -4.67 -17.70 10.06
C HIS A 432 -5.06 -18.94 9.25
N GLU A 433 -5.63 -19.96 9.89
CA GLU A 433 -5.74 -21.30 9.31
C GLU A 433 -7.16 -21.88 9.39
N GLU A 434 -7.94 -21.61 10.43
CA GLU A 434 -9.24 -22.28 10.64
C GLU A 434 -10.43 -21.43 10.19
N SER A 435 -10.31 -20.10 10.28
CA SER A 435 -11.36 -19.17 9.88
C SER A 435 -11.64 -19.27 8.37
N ARG A 436 -12.90 -19.07 8.00
CA ARG A 436 -13.34 -19.05 6.60
C ARG A 436 -12.61 -17.97 5.78
N LEU A 437 -12.37 -16.82 6.40
CA LEU A 437 -11.56 -15.74 5.88
C LEU A 437 -10.25 -15.68 6.68
N LYS A 438 -9.12 -15.92 6.03
CA LYS A 438 -7.81 -15.84 6.71
C LYS A 438 -7.55 -14.38 7.05
N ILE A 439 -7.21 -14.07 8.28
CA ILE A 439 -7.11 -12.69 8.76
C ILE A 439 -5.76 -12.48 9.40
N VAL A 440 -5.07 -11.43 8.98
CA VAL A 440 -3.85 -10.95 9.63
C VAL A 440 -4.23 -9.79 10.55
N HIS A 441 -4.02 -9.95 11.86
CA HIS A 441 -4.42 -8.94 12.85
C HIS A 441 -3.59 -7.64 12.79
N ARG A 442 -2.30 -7.75 12.45
CA ARG A 442 -1.32 -6.64 12.31
C ARG A 442 -1.02 -5.75 13.53
N ASP A 443 -1.68 -5.97 14.67
CA ASP A 443 -1.49 -5.18 15.90
C ASP A 443 -1.55 -6.06 17.16
N ILE A 444 -0.87 -7.21 17.12
CA ILE A 444 -0.76 -8.11 18.28
C ILE A 444 0.26 -7.53 19.26
N LYS A 445 -0.24 -7.12 20.42
CA LYS A 445 0.53 -6.58 21.55
C LYS A 445 -0.20 -6.84 22.86
N VAL A 446 0.50 -6.74 23.99
CA VAL A 446 -0.05 -7.02 25.33
C VAL A 446 -1.21 -6.10 25.74
N THR A 447 -1.38 -4.93 25.11
CA THR A 447 -2.55 -4.07 25.36
C THR A 447 -3.82 -4.55 24.65
N ASN A 448 -3.66 -5.35 23.60
CA ASN A 448 -4.76 -5.84 22.75
C ASN A 448 -5.16 -7.28 23.07
N VAL A 449 -4.58 -7.86 24.12
CA VAL A 449 -5.02 -9.13 24.70
C VAL A 449 -5.76 -8.82 25.98
N LEU A 450 -7.06 -9.15 26.04
CA LEU A 450 -7.90 -8.96 27.21
C LEU A 450 -8.06 -10.28 27.97
N LEU A 451 -8.33 -10.19 29.27
CA LEU A 451 -8.51 -11.33 30.16
C LEU A 451 -9.94 -11.34 30.71
N ASP A 452 -10.63 -12.47 30.56
CA ASP A 452 -11.94 -12.66 31.18
C ASP A 452 -11.79 -12.95 32.69
N LYS A 453 -12.92 -13.10 33.39
CA LYS A 453 -12.96 -13.47 34.81
C LYS A 453 -12.10 -14.70 35.20
N ASP A 454 -11.91 -15.65 34.29
CA ASP A 454 -11.19 -16.92 34.50
C ASP A 454 -9.75 -16.88 33.95
N LEU A 455 -9.25 -15.68 33.65
CA LEU A 455 -7.93 -15.40 33.08
C LEU A 455 -7.70 -16.11 31.74
N ASN A 456 -8.76 -16.36 30.96
CA ASN A 456 -8.62 -16.79 29.58
C ASN A 456 -8.29 -15.57 28.70
N PRO A 457 -7.30 -15.69 27.79
CA PRO A 457 -6.97 -14.62 26.88
C PRO A 457 -7.98 -14.54 25.74
N LYS A 458 -8.35 -13.30 25.39
CA LYS A 458 -9.08 -12.97 24.18
C LYS A 458 -8.39 -11.84 23.42
N ILE A 459 -8.12 -12.08 22.15
CA ILE A 459 -7.52 -11.09 21.25
C ILE A 459 -8.61 -10.07 20.87
N SER A 460 -8.24 -8.79 20.92
CA SER A 460 -9.11 -7.64 20.72
C SER A 460 -8.47 -6.63 19.76
N ASP A 461 -9.23 -5.61 19.36
CA ASP A 461 -8.76 -4.47 18.54
C ASP A 461 -8.38 -4.85 17.11
N PHE A 462 -9.41 -5.18 16.32
CA PHE A 462 -9.27 -5.56 14.91
C PHE A 462 -9.29 -4.35 13.97
N GLY A 463 -9.10 -3.12 14.48
CA GLY A 463 -9.07 -1.90 13.69
C GLY A 463 -8.02 -1.93 12.56
N PHE A 464 -6.94 -2.69 12.73
CA PHE A 464 -5.94 -2.96 11.69
C PHE A 464 -6.04 -4.35 11.07
N GLY A 465 -7.01 -5.18 11.44
CA GLY A 465 -7.17 -6.51 10.84
C GLY A 465 -7.34 -6.41 9.32
N ILE A 466 -6.83 -7.38 8.58
CA ILE A 466 -7.01 -7.44 7.13
C ILE A 466 -7.22 -8.88 6.72
N VAL A 467 -8.17 -9.14 5.82
CA VAL A 467 -8.31 -10.48 5.25
C VAL A 467 -7.08 -10.74 4.36
N ALA A 468 -6.40 -11.86 4.50
CA ALA A 468 -5.17 -12.17 3.77
C ALA A 468 -5.39 -12.13 2.24
N LEU A 469 -6.61 -12.43 1.79
CA LEU A 469 -6.99 -12.23 0.39
C LEU A 469 -6.94 -10.75 -0.03
N GLU A 470 -7.18 -9.79 0.87
CA GLU A 470 -6.98 -8.35 0.61
C GLU A 470 -5.49 -8.01 0.45
N ILE A 471 -4.61 -8.70 1.19
CA ILE A 471 -3.15 -8.57 1.03
C ILE A 471 -2.73 -9.06 -0.36
N VAL A 472 -3.28 -10.18 -0.80
CA VAL A 472 -2.95 -10.79 -2.10
C VAL A 472 -3.67 -10.10 -3.27
N SER A 473 -4.85 -9.53 -3.04
CA SER A 473 -5.68 -8.91 -4.10
C SER A 473 -5.59 -7.39 -4.15
N GLY A 474 -4.94 -6.73 -3.18
CA GLY A 474 -4.83 -5.27 -3.11
C GLY A 474 -6.16 -4.54 -2.88
N LYS A 475 -7.22 -5.24 -2.47
CA LYS A 475 -8.56 -4.66 -2.27
C LYS A 475 -8.97 -4.73 -0.82
N HIS A 476 -9.57 -3.65 -0.30
CA HIS A 476 -10.18 -3.67 1.04
C HIS A 476 -11.57 -4.33 1.05
N ASN A 477 -11.96 -4.89 2.20
CA ASN A 477 -13.28 -5.49 2.48
C ASN A 477 -14.50 -4.57 2.25
N MET A 478 -14.31 -3.29 1.91
CA MET A 478 -15.38 -2.27 1.80
C MET A 478 -15.27 -1.34 0.59
N SER A 479 -14.91 -1.88 -0.57
CA SER A 479 -15.11 -1.15 -1.84
C SER A 479 -16.56 -1.32 -2.32
N CYS A 480 -17.47 -0.39 -1.96
CA CYS A 480 -18.79 -0.31 -2.61
C CYS A 480 -18.77 0.75 -3.72
N GLY A 481 -19.26 0.35 -4.91
CA GLY A 481 -19.59 1.22 -6.03
C GLY A 481 -20.97 1.86 -5.87
N PRO A 482 -21.42 2.68 -6.85
CA PRO A 482 -22.57 3.55 -6.72
C PRO A 482 -23.86 2.78 -6.99
N GLU A 483 -24.29 1.93 -6.05
CA GLU A 483 -25.68 1.46 -5.95
C GLU A 483 -25.85 0.86 -4.56
N ASN A 484 -26.84 1.36 -3.83
CA ASN A 484 -27.10 1.10 -2.41
C ASN A 484 -27.52 -0.36 -2.16
N GLN A 485 -26.57 -1.29 -2.19
CA GLN A 485 -26.77 -2.66 -1.72
C GLN A 485 -25.45 -3.19 -1.14
N PHE A 486 -25.35 -3.23 0.19
CA PHE A 486 -24.27 -3.95 0.86
C PHE A 486 -24.53 -5.44 0.69
N SER A 487 -23.79 -6.07 -0.22
CA SER A 487 -23.66 -7.52 -0.23
C SER A 487 -22.43 -7.88 0.60
N CYS A 488 -22.63 -8.60 1.70
CA CYS A 488 -21.55 -9.34 2.32
C CYS A 488 -20.97 -10.31 1.27
N LEU A 489 -19.68 -10.63 1.39
CA LEU A 489 -19.04 -11.80 0.75
C LEU A 489 -19.58 -13.14 1.33
N LEU A 490 -20.90 -13.19 1.55
CA LEU A 490 -21.69 -14.30 2.06
C LEU A 490 -22.88 -14.64 1.15
N ASP A 491 -23.35 -13.75 0.26
CA ASP A 491 -24.46 -14.07 -0.65
C ASP A 491 -24.04 -14.82 -1.94
N TRP A 492 -22.75 -15.11 -2.11
CA TRP A 492 -22.24 -15.78 -3.31
C TRP A 492 -22.11 -17.30 -3.19
N ASN A 493 -22.66 -17.91 -2.12
CA ASN A 493 -22.58 -19.36 -1.91
C ASN A 493 -23.92 -20.07 -1.68
N GLU A 494 -25.06 -19.42 -1.94
CA GLU A 494 -26.39 -20.06 -1.94
C GLU A 494 -27.00 -20.24 -3.35
N MET A 495 -26.22 -20.11 -4.42
CA MET A 495 -26.67 -20.43 -5.80
C MET A 495 -26.03 -21.68 -6.40
N GLU A 496 -25.38 -22.53 -5.60
CA GLU A 496 -24.94 -23.85 -6.02
C GLU A 496 -25.26 -24.90 -4.94
N THR A 497 -26.54 -25.23 -4.84
CA THR A 497 -27.02 -26.59 -4.50
C THR A 497 -27.96 -27.07 -5.58
#